data_AF-A0A7R9J6B2-F1
#
_entry.id   AF-A0A7R9J6B2-F1
#
_cell.length_a   1.000
_cell.length_b   1.000
_cell.length_c   1.000
_cell.angle_alpha   90.00
_cell.angle_beta   90.00
_cell.angle_gamma   90.00
#
_symmetry.space_group_name_H-M   'P 1'
#
loop_
_entity.id
_entity.type
_entity.pdbx_description
1 polymer ?
#
loop_
_entity_poly.entity_id
_entity_poly.type
_entity_poly.pdbx_seq_one_letter_code
_entity_poly.pdbx_strand_id
1 'polypeptide(L)'
;MVGDGCHGDSCKGDFAMETVAMDTVSMDMVAMAMGIDEMVAMETVAMALGVNGTVAIGTVVMVSVANVSETVAYNMQLELSRVDYTIVGLTAPQTMKLLPNQGSKLNQKVAVADQDGVLQVFSLKKGEIQLSFKTLPGPGISRLELGGAIGTVQDKIFVSSGNEVRGYTKKGKLFLAFDTNLTEPIKSMNVSGSNLLICGKHAYNQYHDCKDANSYLCGDEINDVISFPYEKTNRLVPVLACEDSSLRVLDRSKVMHTVEIDSSPTVLHLYRNDGGDTGDQVLFGTVDGRVGVLQVGRTGVHNRWLVNNELHRGGILCMDCYDITGDGMMDLLIGRQDGSIEVYSIEDDGEDEDGKETRKFGFTCNESVTSIQGGIFGSSGCDEILATTYTGFMFGLTSHKTTETKASIDFISDKIENLRTEIEEIEQKVIKERERYQDATQDKSDGLSAIPYISINDKVDISLQNLQFAPVKHLRTTRLSTKDPGSGRMLRSFLSNMKKRERDKMLMTAWAESSSMNMAKTSVPK
;
A
#
# COMPACT_ATOMS: atom_id res chain seq x y z
N MET A 1 54.04 -12.58 46.82
CA MET A 1 54.76 -13.61 47.59
C MET A 1 54.07 -14.93 47.32
N VAL A 2 54.79 -15.88 46.69
CA VAL A 2 54.52 -17.33 46.55
C VAL A 2 53.28 -17.71 45.73
N GLY A 3 53.30 -18.60 44.73
CA GLY A 3 54.33 -19.48 44.20
C GLY A 3 53.72 -20.42 43.13
N ASP A 4 54.62 -21.00 42.33
CA ASP A 4 54.46 -21.79 41.10
C ASP A 4 53.80 -23.20 41.22
N GLY A 5 53.55 -23.82 40.05
CA GLY A 5 53.39 -25.27 39.85
C GLY A 5 52.42 -25.61 38.69
N CYS A 6 52.78 -25.77 37.41
CA CYS A 6 53.67 -26.70 36.71
C CYS A 6 53.20 -28.18 36.64
N HIS A 7 53.19 -28.72 35.40
CA HIS A 7 53.04 -30.13 34.94
C HIS A 7 51.59 -30.68 34.91
N GLY A 8 51.04 -31.26 33.83
CA GLY A 8 51.62 -31.95 32.67
C GLY A 8 51.27 -33.44 32.78
N ASP A 9 50.35 -33.95 31.96
CA ASP A 9 50.42 -35.31 31.38
C ASP A 9 49.27 -35.62 30.42
N SER A 10 49.65 -36.24 29.31
CA SER A 10 48.82 -36.80 28.24
C SER A 10 48.32 -38.20 28.61
N CYS A 11 47.11 -38.58 28.19
CA CYS A 11 46.84 -39.94 27.71
C CYS A 11 45.50 -40.07 26.95
N LYS A 12 45.55 -40.91 25.92
CA LYS A 12 44.50 -41.38 25.01
C LYS A 12 43.47 -42.27 25.73
N GLY A 13 42.26 -42.42 25.17
CA GLY A 13 41.44 -43.62 25.38
C GLY A 13 39.93 -43.47 25.20
N ASP A 14 39.46 -43.75 23.98
CA ASP A 14 38.27 -44.50 23.54
C ASP A 14 36.89 -44.47 24.25
N PHE A 15 35.89 -44.45 23.34
CA PHE A 15 34.45 -44.72 23.42
C PHE A 15 33.97 -45.80 24.40
N ALA A 16 32.85 -45.52 25.08
CA ALA A 16 31.76 -46.48 25.29
C ALA A 16 30.41 -45.76 25.55
N MET A 17 29.37 -46.34 24.97
CA MET A 17 27.96 -45.92 24.95
C MET A 17 27.25 -46.52 26.17
N GLU A 18 26.42 -45.75 26.89
CA GLU A 18 25.50 -46.32 27.89
C GLU A 18 24.12 -45.64 27.84
N THR A 19 23.11 -46.49 27.73
CA THR A 19 21.68 -46.19 27.53
C THR A 19 20.98 -46.08 28.89
N VAL A 20 20.17 -45.04 29.11
CA VAL A 20 19.32 -44.92 30.30
C VAL A 20 17.84 -44.93 29.89
N ALA A 21 17.08 -45.85 30.47
CA ALA A 21 15.64 -45.97 30.34
C ALA A 21 14.92 -45.02 31.31
N MET A 22 13.75 -44.48 30.90
CA MET A 22 12.80 -43.80 31.80
C MET A 22 11.38 -44.34 31.61
N ASP A 23 10.70 -44.39 32.76
CA ASP A 23 9.48 -45.14 33.07
C ASP A 23 8.18 -44.71 32.36
N THR A 24 7.25 -45.66 32.33
CA THR A 24 5.89 -45.63 31.81
C THR A 24 4.92 -44.84 32.70
N VAL A 25 4.15 -43.91 32.11
CA VAL A 25 2.94 -43.29 32.72
C VAL A 25 1.70 -43.96 32.12
N SER A 26 0.67 -44.18 32.95
CA SER A 26 -0.51 -45.02 32.67
C SER A 26 -1.50 -44.42 31.64
N MET A 27 -2.19 -45.33 30.94
CA MET A 27 -2.97 -45.11 29.72
C MET A 27 -4.43 -44.63 29.94
N ASP A 28 -4.86 -44.39 31.18
CA ASP A 28 -6.29 -44.26 31.49
C ASP A 28 -6.86 -42.82 31.44
N MET A 29 -6.04 -41.79 31.19
CA MET A 29 -6.54 -40.40 31.09
C MET A 29 -6.77 -39.88 29.66
N VAL A 30 -6.26 -40.54 28.62
CA VAL A 30 -6.36 -40.03 27.24
C VAL A 30 -7.71 -40.39 26.57
N ALA A 31 -8.39 -41.43 27.05
CA ALA A 31 -9.62 -41.92 26.45
C ALA A 31 -10.89 -41.06 26.70
N MET A 32 -10.82 -40.01 27.52
CA MET A 32 -11.99 -39.14 27.80
C MET A 32 -12.08 -37.85 26.96
N ALA A 33 -11.12 -37.59 26.07
CA ALA A 33 -11.06 -36.31 25.34
C ALA A 33 -11.46 -36.36 23.85
N MET A 34 -11.81 -37.53 23.29
CA MET A 34 -12.07 -37.65 21.85
C MET A 34 -13.54 -37.99 21.59
N GLY A 35 -14.20 -37.11 20.83
CA GLY A 35 -15.61 -37.25 20.44
C GLY A 35 -15.81 -38.36 19.39
N ILE A 36 -17.02 -38.90 19.36
CA ILE A 36 -17.43 -40.06 18.53
C ILE A 36 -17.19 -39.84 17.02
N ASP A 37 -17.13 -38.59 16.56
CA ASP A 37 -16.91 -38.26 15.14
C ASP A 37 -15.46 -38.50 14.65
N GLU A 38 -14.46 -38.47 15.55
CA GLU A 38 -13.06 -38.76 15.18
C GLU A 38 -12.80 -40.26 14.98
N MET A 39 -13.61 -41.13 15.58
CA MET A 39 -13.49 -42.58 15.44
C MET A 39 -13.95 -43.07 14.06
N VAL A 40 -14.93 -42.41 13.44
CA VAL A 40 -15.50 -42.77 12.13
C VAL A 40 -14.56 -42.37 10.98
N ALA A 41 -13.78 -41.30 11.15
CA ALA A 41 -12.80 -40.86 10.17
C ALA A 41 -11.64 -41.87 10.02
N MET A 42 -11.20 -42.51 11.12
CA MET A 42 -10.10 -43.49 11.07
C MET A 42 -10.48 -44.81 10.40
N GLU A 43 -11.73 -45.28 10.56
CA GLU A 43 -12.19 -46.53 9.94
C GLU A 43 -12.29 -46.41 8.40
N THR A 44 -12.57 -45.21 7.91
CA THR A 44 -12.68 -44.91 6.48
C THR A 44 -11.31 -44.86 5.79
N VAL A 45 -10.26 -44.40 6.48
CA VAL A 45 -8.89 -44.33 5.95
C VAL A 45 -8.22 -45.71 5.92
N ALA A 46 -8.52 -46.57 6.89
CA ALA A 46 -8.00 -47.95 6.93
C ALA A 46 -8.54 -48.82 5.77
N MET A 47 -9.80 -48.63 5.36
CA MET A 47 -10.36 -49.32 4.18
C MET A 47 -9.80 -48.82 2.85
N ALA A 48 -9.43 -47.53 2.75
CA ALA A 48 -8.90 -46.94 1.51
C ALA A 48 -7.47 -47.40 1.17
N LEU A 49 -6.70 -47.87 2.15
CA LEU A 49 -5.28 -48.23 1.99
C LEU A 49 -5.01 -49.73 1.83
N GLY A 50 -6.05 -50.58 1.86
CA GLY A 50 -5.93 -52.00 1.45
C GLY A 50 -4.94 -52.86 2.25
N VAL A 51 -4.70 -52.55 3.53
CA VAL A 51 -3.74 -53.28 4.36
C VAL A 51 -4.46 -54.41 5.13
N ASN A 52 -4.42 -55.63 4.59
CA ASN A 52 -4.79 -56.83 5.33
C ASN A 52 -3.57 -57.39 6.06
N GLY A 53 -3.43 -57.08 7.35
CA GLY A 53 -2.45 -57.73 8.21
C GLY A 53 -2.07 -56.92 9.44
N THR A 54 -2.14 -57.54 10.62
CA THR A 54 -1.68 -57.03 11.92
C THR A 54 -0.20 -56.66 11.86
N VAL A 55 0.10 -55.35 11.79
CA VAL A 55 1.43 -54.80 12.00
C VAL A 55 1.34 -53.77 13.12
N ALA A 56 2.32 -53.82 14.02
CA ALA A 56 2.35 -53.14 15.31
C ALA A 56 2.04 -51.63 15.22
N ILE A 57 0.92 -51.24 15.86
CA ILE A 57 0.33 -49.90 15.86
C ILE A 57 1.23 -48.88 16.61
N GLY A 58 2.18 -49.32 17.44
CA GLY A 58 3.00 -48.42 18.27
C GLY A 58 4.11 -47.65 17.54
N THR A 59 4.74 -48.23 16.52
CA THR A 59 5.92 -47.61 15.88
C THR A 59 5.55 -46.73 14.68
N VAL A 60 4.46 -47.07 13.98
CA VAL A 60 3.98 -46.29 12.83
C VAL A 60 3.32 -44.98 13.28
N VAL A 61 2.71 -44.94 14.47
CA VAL A 61 2.09 -43.71 15.00
C VAL A 61 3.13 -42.68 15.41
N MET A 62 4.29 -43.06 15.96
CA MET A 62 5.33 -42.08 16.33
C MET A 62 6.04 -41.47 15.11
N VAL A 63 6.27 -42.24 14.05
CA VAL A 63 6.87 -41.72 12.80
C VAL A 63 5.85 -40.88 12.01
N SER A 64 4.57 -41.26 12.04
CA SER A 64 3.52 -40.47 11.40
C SER A 64 3.21 -39.20 12.18
N VAL A 65 3.17 -39.20 13.52
CA VAL A 65 2.92 -37.97 14.30
C VAL A 65 4.11 -37.00 14.25
N ALA A 66 5.35 -37.50 14.17
CA ALA A 66 6.53 -36.64 13.94
C ALA A 66 6.54 -36.04 12.53
N ASN A 67 6.14 -36.78 11.49
CA ASN A 67 6.06 -36.25 10.12
C ASN A 67 4.76 -35.48 9.82
N VAL A 68 3.69 -35.68 10.60
CA VAL A 68 2.45 -34.88 10.54
C VAL A 68 2.59 -33.59 11.37
N SER A 69 3.58 -33.50 12.26
CA SER A 69 3.97 -32.25 12.93
C SER A 69 4.76 -31.29 12.02
N GLU A 70 5.24 -31.73 10.86
CA GLU A 70 6.09 -30.92 9.95
C GLU A 70 5.48 -30.69 8.56
N THR A 71 4.27 -31.16 8.28
CA THR A 71 3.55 -30.86 7.02
C THR A 71 2.04 -30.67 7.23
N VAL A 72 1.69 -29.87 8.23
CA VAL A 72 0.49 -29.03 8.11
C VAL A 72 0.98 -27.61 7.88
N ALA A 73 1.44 -27.34 6.65
CA ALA A 73 1.39 -25.99 6.15
C ALA A 73 -0.07 -25.57 6.27
N TYR A 74 -0.39 -24.84 7.33
CA TYR A 74 -1.68 -24.22 7.51
C TYR A 74 -1.86 -23.30 6.29
N ASN A 75 -2.53 -23.80 5.26
CA ASN A 75 -3.20 -22.99 4.27
C ASN A 75 -4.36 -22.29 5.00
N MET A 76 -4.05 -21.40 5.95
CA MET A 76 -5.01 -20.45 6.46
C MET A 76 -5.28 -19.50 5.29
N GLN A 77 -6.41 -19.72 4.65
CA GLN A 77 -6.96 -18.73 3.75
C GLN A 77 -7.28 -17.50 4.60
N LEU A 78 -6.46 -16.46 4.48
CA LEU A 78 -6.61 -15.22 5.22
C LEU A 78 -7.99 -14.63 4.87
N GLU A 79 -8.86 -14.48 5.86
CA GLU A 79 -10.21 -13.94 5.68
C GLU A 79 -10.29 -12.59 6.40
N LEU A 80 -10.35 -11.50 5.62
CA LEU A 80 -10.48 -10.14 6.14
C LEU A 80 -11.84 -9.57 5.79
N SER A 81 -12.46 -8.88 6.75
CA SER A 81 -13.74 -8.20 6.60
C SER A 81 -13.54 -6.68 6.50
N ARG A 82 -14.31 -6.04 5.61
CA ARG A 82 -14.24 -4.60 5.40
C ARG A 82 -14.98 -3.83 6.49
N VAL A 83 -14.33 -2.80 7.04
CA VAL A 83 -14.89 -1.84 7.98
C VAL A 83 -14.64 -0.43 7.46
N ASP A 84 -15.70 0.34 7.21
CA ASP A 84 -15.59 1.73 6.75
C ASP A 84 -15.43 2.69 7.93
N TYR A 85 -14.38 3.53 7.90
CA TYR A 85 -14.06 4.44 9.00
C TYR A 85 -14.53 5.86 8.74
N THR A 86 -14.07 6.48 7.66
CA THR A 86 -14.39 7.88 7.35
C THR A 86 -14.19 8.19 5.87
N ILE A 87 -14.63 9.36 5.45
CA ILE A 87 -14.43 9.89 4.10
C ILE A 87 -13.67 11.21 4.21
N VAL A 88 -12.55 11.32 3.49
CA VAL A 88 -11.69 12.51 3.44
C VAL A 88 -11.86 13.23 2.09
N GLY A 89 -11.06 14.26 1.81
CA GLY A 89 -10.98 14.88 0.48
C GLY A 89 -10.47 13.92 -0.61
N LEU A 90 -10.29 14.39 -1.84
CA LEU A 90 -9.63 13.59 -2.87
C LEU A 90 -8.19 13.30 -2.46
N THR A 91 -7.71 12.07 -2.62
CA THR A 91 -6.35 11.71 -2.21
C THR A 91 -5.44 11.52 -3.43
N ALA A 92 -4.17 11.89 -3.28
CA ALA A 92 -3.12 11.50 -4.21
C ALA A 92 -2.49 10.18 -3.75
N PRO A 93 -1.72 9.47 -4.60
CA PRO A 93 -1.00 8.28 -4.18
C PRO A 93 -0.07 8.56 -2.98
N GLN A 94 -0.03 7.62 -2.03
CA GLN A 94 0.84 7.67 -0.85
C GLN A 94 0.65 8.93 0.02
N THR A 95 -0.59 9.35 0.24
CA THR A 95 -0.94 10.46 1.15
C THR A 95 -1.57 10.02 2.47
N MET A 96 -1.46 8.75 2.83
CA MET A 96 -1.84 8.20 4.15
C MET A 96 -0.67 7.44 4.78
N LYS A 97 -0.42 7.67 6.08
CA LYS A 97 0.52 6.89 6.89
C LYS A 97 -0.03 6.66 8.30
N LEU A 98 0.26 5.49 8.87
CA LEU A 98 0.03 5.18 10.28
C LEU A 98 1.20 5.69 11.12
N LEU A 99 0.89 6.47 12.14
CA LEU A 99 1.89 6.94 13.09
C LEU A 99 2.32 5.78 13.99
N PRO A 100 3.64 5.59 14.19
CA PRO A 100 4.14 4.54 15.07
C PRO A 100 3.68 4.80 16.51
N ASN A 101 3.28 3.73 17.20
CA ASN A 101 2.90 3.78 18.61
C ASN A 101 4.03 3.26 19.49
N GLN A 102 4.10 3.72 20.75
CA GLN A 102 5.10 3.26 21.71
C GLN A 102 4.72 1.94 22.41
N GLY A 103 3.60 1.32 22.04
CA GLY A 103 3.16 0.02 22.55
C GLY A 103 2.57 -0.86 21.43
N SER A 104 2.97 -2.13 21.40
CA SER A 104 2.73 -3.07 20.30
C SER A 104 1.28 -3.51 20.08
N LYS A 105 0.35 -3.12 20.95
CA LYS A 105 -1.07 -3.52 20.86
C LYS A 105 -2.07 -2.37 20.89
N LEU A 106 -1.57 -1.13 20.94
CA LEU A 106 -2.40 0.06 21.07
C LEU A 106 -2.75 0.63 19.71
N ASN A 107 -4.00 1.07 19.54
CA ASN A 107 -4.46 1.72 18.31
C ASN A 107 -3.52 2.88 17.93
N GLN A 108 -3.07 2.83 16.69
CA GLN A 108 -2.29 3.85 16.04
C GLN A 108 -3.19 5.03 15.65
N LYS A 109 -2.53 6.14 15.34
CA LYS A 109 -3.18 7.29 14.71
C LYS A 109 -2.90 7.24 13.23
N VAL A 110 -3.86 7.62 12.42
CA VAL A 110 -3.67 7.79 10.99
C VAL A 110 -3.45 9.26 10.68
N ALA A 111 -2.50 9.54 9.80
CA ALA A 111 -2.33 10.83 9.13
C ALA A 111 -2.77 10.68 7.67
N VAL A 112 -3.71 11.51 7.24
CA VAL A 112 -4.22 11.51 5.86
C VAL A 112 -4.22 12.93 5.33
N ALA A 113 -3.76 13.10 4.09
CA ALA A 113 -3.75 14.36 3.38
C ALA A 113 -4.52 14.27 2.05
N ASP A 114 -5.17 15.38 1.70
CA ASP A 114 -6.00 15.49 0.50
C ASP A 114 -5.54 16.62 -0.46
N GLN A 115 -6.18 16.63 -1.63
CA GLN A 115 -5.95 17.59 -2.70
C GLN A 115 -6.58 18.97 -2.44
N ASP A 116 -7.34 19.13 -1.35
CA ASP A 116 -7.80 20.43 -0.86
C ASP A 116 -6.76 21.08 0.08
N GLY A 117 -5.58 20.44 0.19
CA GLY A 117 -4.46 20.91 1.00
C GLY A 117 -4.62 20.66 2.49
N VAL A 118 -5.54 19.79 2.87
CA VAL A 118 -5.87 19.52 4.26
C VAL A 118 -5.16 18.25 4.72
N LEU A 119 -4.24 18.41 5.67
CA LEU A 119 -3.72 17.33 6.51
C LEU A 119 -4.60 17.18 7.76
N GLN A 120 -5.03 15.95 8.03
CA GLN A 120 -5.76 15.57 9.23
C GLN A 120 -5.14 14.34 9.90
N VAL A 121 -5.11 14.35 11.23
CA VAL A 121 -4.63 13.23 12.04
C VAL A 121 -5.68 12.86 13.06
N PHE A 122 -6.04 11.59 13.12
CA PHE A 122 -7.09 11.09 14.00
C PHE A 122 -6.84 9.65 14.43
N SER A 123 -7.56 9.20 15.45
CA SER A 123 -7.57 7.83 15.96
C SER A 123 -9.01 7.35 16.10
N LEU A 124 -9.22 6.04 16.11
CA LEU A 124 -10.51 5.48 16.50
C LEU A 124 -10.56 5.26 18.02
N LYS A 125 -11.62 5.75 18.68
CA LYS A 125 -11.88 5.50 20.09
C LYS A 125 -13.35 5.16 20.28
N LYS A 126 -13.63 3.95 20.77
CA LYS A 126 -15.01 3.42 20.94
C LYS A 126 -15.85 3.47 19.66
N GLY A 127 -15.25 3.17 18.51
CA GLY A 127 -15.94 3.18 17.21
C GLY A 127 -16.14 4.57 16.59
N GLU A 128 -15.73 5.65 17.26
CA GLU A 128 -15.82 7.02 16.75
C GLU A 128 -14.45 7.59 16.40
N ILE A 129 -14.43 8.42 15.35
CA ILE A 129 -13.24 9.13 14.90
C ILE A 129 -12.95 10.28 15.86
N GLN A 130 -11.82 10.19 16.56
CA GLN A 130 -11.31 11.24 17.41
C GLN A 130 -10.22 12.04 16.68
N LEU A 131 -10.59 13.24 16.20
CA LEU A 131 -9.67 14.16 15.55
C LEU A 131 -8.61 14.65 16.54
N SER A 132 -7.33 14.44 16.21
CA SER A 132 -6.21 15.01 16.97
C SER A 132 -5.89 16.43 16.49
N PHE A 133 -5.76 16.62 15.17
CA PHE A 133 -5.69 17.95 14.56
C PHE A 133 -6.09 17.89 13.08
N LYS A 134 -6.45 19.06 12.55
CA LYS A 134 -6.72 19.29 11.13
C LYS A 134 -6.15 20.65 10.75
N THR A 135 -5.47 20.70 9.63
CA THR A 135 -4.90 21.95 9.08
C THR A 135 -5.94 22.72 8.28
N LEU A 136 -5.65 23.99 7.99
CA LEU A 136 -6.49 24.79 7.11
C LEU A 136 -6.29 24.35 5.65
N PRO A 137 -7.32 24.45 4.80
CA PRO A 137 -7.19 24.19 3.36
C PRO A 137 -6.09 25.01 2.71
N GLY A 138 -5.49 24.47 1.66
CA GLY A 138 -4.37 25.06 0.95
C GLY A 138 -4.21 24.47 -0.44
N PRO A 139 -3.04 24.62 -1.08
CA PRO A 139 -2.77 23.93 -2.33
C PRO A 139 -2.75 22.41 -2.08
N GLY A 140 -3.14 21.62 -3.08
CA GLY A 140 -3.27 20.17 -2.92
C GLY A 140 -1.99 19.49 -2.48
N ILE A 141 -2.10 18.51 -1.59
CA ILE A 141 -0.96 17.73 -1.09
C ILE A 141 -0.68 16.59 -2.07
N SER A 142 0.56 16.50 -2.53
CA SER A 142 1.00 15.49 -3.51
C SER A 142 1.61 14.24 -2.88
N ARG A 143 2.26 14.36 -1.71
CA ARG A 143 2.92 13.25 -1.00
C ARG A 143 2.88 13.47 0.51
N LEU A 144 2.79 12.38 1.28
CA LEU A 144 2.95 12.38 2.73
C LEU A 144 3.97 11.32 3.13
N GLU A 145 5.00 11.72 3.88
CA GLU A 145 5.97 10.79 4.45
C GLU A 145 6.14 11.02 5.95
N LEU A 146 6.52 9.95 6.65
CA LEU A 146 6.97 10.06 8.03
C LEU A 146 8.48 10.21 8.06
N GLY A 147 8.97 10.92 9.09
CA GLY A 147 10.40 11.09 9.31
C GLY A 147 10.73 11.35 10.76
N GLY A 148 12.02 11.37 11.05
CA GLY A 148 12.59 11.54 12.38
C GLY A 148 14.11 11.62 12.28
N ALA A 149 14.77 11.89 13.40
CA ALA A 149 16.23 11.77 13.43
C ALA A 149 16.64 10.30 13.22
N ILE A 150 17.82 10.08 12.66
CA ILE A 150 18.39 8.73 12.41
C ILE A 150 18.34 7.92 13.71
N GLY A 151 17.86 6.68 13.63
CA GLY A 151 17.71 5.79 14.80
C GLY A 151 16.62 6.18 15.81
N THR A 152 15.79 7.19 15.52
CA THR A 152 14.63 7.55 16.34
C THR A 152 13.32 7.16 15.67
N VAL A 153 12.26 7.03 16.47
CA VAL A 153 10.91 6.76 15.94
C VAL A 153 10.50 7.88 14.98
N GLN A 154 10.11 7.50 13.76
CA GLN A 154 9.68 8.43 12.72
C GLN A 154 8.25 8.93 12.99
N ASP A 155 8.12 9.94 13.86
CA ASP A 155 6.84 10.49 14.31
C ASP A 155 6.54 11.93 13.82
N LYS A 156 7.39 12.45 12.93
CA LYS A 156 7.17 13.72 12.22
C LYS A 156 6.51 13.45 10.89
N ILE A 157 5.53 14.27 10.55
CA ILE A 157 4.74 14.15 9.32
C ILE A 157 5.25 15.22 8.37
N PHE A 158 5.72 14.84 7.20
CA PHE A 158 6.12 15.73 6.12
C PHE A 158 5.11 15.64 5.00
N VAL A 159 4.66 16.78 4.49
CA VAL A 159 3.76 16.86 3.33
C VAL A 159 4.36 17.79 2.29
N SER A 160 4.24 17.41 1.02
CA SER A 160 4.61 18.26 -0.12
C SER A 160 3.36 18.85 -0.77
N SER A 161 3.45 20.13 -1.16
CA SER A 161 2.36 20.82 -1.85
C SER A 161 2.95 21.89 -2.76
N GLY A 162 2.68 21.82 -4.07
CA GLY A 162 3.38 22.64 -5.05
C GLY A 162 4.89 22.43 -4.93
N ASN A 163 5.64 23.49 -4.60
CA ASN A 163 7.09 23.46 -4.46
C ASN A 163 7.56 23.52 -2.99
N GLU A 164 6.63 23.39 -2.05
CA GLU A 164 6.90 23.54 -0.61
C GLU A 164 6.79 22.19 0.11
N VAL A 165 7.68 21.97 1.08
CA VAL A 165 7.59 20.87 2.04
C VAL A 165 7.28 21.43 3.42
N ARG A 166 6.20 20.95 4.05
CA ARG A 166 5.80 21.32 5.41
C ARG A 166 5.95 20.14 6.36
N GLY A 167 6.56 20.38 7.52
CA GLY A 167 6.76 19.40 8.58
C GLY A 167 5.90 19.70 9.80
N TYR A 168 5.10 18.72 10.22
CA TYR A 168 4.23 18.77 11.38
C TYR A 168 4.62 17.72 12.42
N THR A 169 4.55 18.10 13.68
CA THR A 169 4.60 17.12 14.77
C THR A 169 3.31 16.29 14.80
N LYS A 170 3.34 15.09 15.41
CA LYS A 170 2.11 14.30 15.69
C LYS A 170 0.99 15.03 16.45
N LYS A 171 1.28 16.20 17.05
CA LYS A 171 0.31 17.06 17.74
C LYS A 171 -0.21 18.21 16.88
N GLY A 172 0.25 18.35 15.63
CA GLY A 172 -0.21 19.38 14.70
C GLY A 172 0.59 20.68 14.71
N LYS A 173 1.64 20.80 15.54
CA LYS A 173 2.55 21.95 15.46
C LYS A 173 3.39 21.88 14.19
N LEU A 174 3.27 22.90 13.33
CA LEU A 174 4.19 23.15 12.22
C LEU A 174 5.58 23.51 12.78
N PHE A 175 6.62 22.79 12.34
CA PHE A 175 8.00 23.04 12.74
C PHE A 175 8.94 23.26 11.55
N LEU A 176 8.50 22.94 10.34
CA LEU A 176 9.23 23.17 9.10
C LEU A 176 8.27 23.67 8.02
N ALA A 177 8.68 24.70 7.29
CA ALA A 177 8.07 25.14 6.05
C ALA A 177 9.22 25.52 5.12
N PHE A 178 9.48 24.69 4.11
CA PHE A 178 10.64 24.79 3.25
C PHE A 178 10.22 24.95 1.80
N ASP A 179 10.51 26.10 1.22
CA ASP A 179 10.35 26.34 -0.20
C ASP A 179 11.59 25.85 -0.96
N THR A 180 11.40 24.87 -1.83
CA THR A 180 12.47 24.24 -2.60
C THR A 180 12.91 25.09 -3.79
N ASN A 181 12.14 26.13 -4.17
CA ASN A 181 12.35 26.92 -5.37
C ASN A 181 12.49 26.10 -6.67
N LEU A 182 11.93 24.88 -6.71
CA LEU A 182 11.87 24.07 -7.93
C LEU A 182 11.00 24.77 -8.98
N THR A 183 11.30 24.55 -10.25
CA THR A 183 10.48 25.05 -11.36
C THR A 183 9.20 24.23 -11.55
N GLU A 184 9.20 22.99 -11.05
CA GLU A 184 8.13 22.01 -11.19
C GLU A 184 7.57 21.64 -9.81
N PRO A 185 6.26 21.34 -9.70
CA PRO A 185 5.67 20.85 -8.47
C PRO A 185 6.27 19.51 -8.06
N ILE A 186 6.41 19.32 -6.76
CA ILE A 186 6.90 18.09 -6.14
C ILE A 186 5.88 16.98 -6.39
N LYS A 187 6.30 15.93 -7.09
CA LYS A 187 5.50 14.72 -7.34
C LYS A 187 5.77 13.62 -6.31
N SER A 188 7.05 13.42 -5.95
CA SER A 188 7.47 12.41 -4.99
C SER A 188 8.52 12.97 -4.03
N MET A 189 8.58 12.38 -2.84
CA MET A 189 9.44 12.81 -1.74
C MET A 189 9.80 11.60 -0.88
N ASN A 190 11.02 11.57 -0.36
CA ASN A 190 11.45 10.64 0.68
C ASN A 190 12.25 11.38 1.76
N VAL A 191 12.03 11.03 3.03
CA VAL A 191 12.68 11.66 4.19
C VAL A 191 13.56 10.63 4.89
N SER A 192 14.86 10.91 5.00
CA SER A 192 15.83 10.04 5.67
C SER A 192 16.72 10.85 6.61
N GLY A 193 16.35 10.88 7.90
CA GLY A 193 17.03 11.72 8.88
C GLY A 193 16.89 13.21 8.56
N SER A 194 18.03 13.87 8.43
CA SER A 194 18.15 15.27 7.96
C SER A 194 18.16 15.43 6.44
N ASN A 195 18.14 14.33 5.69
CA ASN A 195 18.12 14.35 4.24
C ASN A 195 16.67 14.33 3.73
N LEU A 196 16.41 15.21 2.78
CA LEU A 196 15.13 15.35 2.11
C LEU A 196 15.36 15.16 0.61
N LEU A 197 14.77 14.10 0.07
CA LEU A 197 14.85 13.71 -1.33
C LEU A 197 13.56 14.16 -2.00
N ILE A 198 13.65 14.93 -3.07
CA ILE A 198 12.50 15.55 -3.73
C ILE A 198 12.61 15.34 -5.23
N CYS A 199 11.51 14.90 -5.83
CA CYS A 199 11.38 14.75 -7.27
C CYS A 199 10.24 15.62 -7.81
N GLY A 200 10.56 16.42 -8.83
CA GLY A 200 9.60 17.07 -9.71
C GLY A 200 9.16 16.11 -10.82
N LYS A 201 8.99 16.63 -12.03
CA LYS A 201 8.72 15.82 -13.22
C LYS A 201 10.01 15.18 -13.75
N HIS A 202 11.08 15.95 -13.90
CA HIS A 202 12.37 15.46 -14.42
C HIS A 202 13.55 15.74 -13.47
N ALA A 203 13.37 16.66 -12.52
CA ALA A 203 14.41 17.05 -11.59
C ALA A 203 14.34 16.22 -10.29
N TYR A 204 15.48 15.68 -9.88
CA TYR A 204 15.74 15.17 -8.54
C TYR A 204 16.65 16.13 -7.79
N ASN A 205 16.29 16.44 -6.54
CA ASN A 205 17.09 17.25 -5.63
C ASN A 205 17.18 16.59 -4.25
N GLN A 206 18.38 16.64 -3.68
CA GLN A 206 18.66 16.26 -2.31
C GLN A 206 18.99 17.51 -1.50
N TYR A 207 18.25 17.71 -0.43
CA TYR A 207 18.54 18.72 0.57
C TYR A 207 19.03 18.06 1.84
N HIS A 208 20.04 18.66 2.48
CA HIS A 208 20.50 18.30 3.81
C HIS A 208 20.29 19.49 4.75
N ASP A 209 19.43 19.33 5.76
CA ASP A 209 18.98 20.44 6.63
C ASP A 209 18.52 21.68 5.82
N CYS A 210 17.68 21.44 4.80
CA CYS A 210 17.14 22.46 3.90
C CYS A 210 18.20 23.22 3.07
N LYS A 211 19.42 22.70 2.98
CA LYS A 211 20.46 23.21 2.08
C LYS A 211 20.62 22.28 0.91
N ASP A 212 20.63 22.84 -0.30
CA ASP A 212 20.86 22.05 -1.51
C ASP A 212 22.22 21.34 -1.42
N ALA A 213 22.20 20.03 -1.67
CA ALA A 213 23.37 19.17 -1.53
C ALA A 213 23.73 18.52 -2.86
N ASN A 214 22.75 17.90 -3.52
CA ASN A 214 22.95 17.21 -4.79
C ASN A 214 21.72 17.36 -5.68
N SER A 215 21.92 17.43 -6.99
CA SER A 215 20.84 17.42 -7.98
C SER A 215 21.14 16.45 -9.12
N TYR A 216 20.10 15.94 -9.76
CA TYR A 216 20.18 15.13 -10.98
C TYR A 216 19.00 15.47 -11.89
N LEU A 217 19.25 15.63 -13.19
CA LEU A 217 18.22 15.84 -14.19
C LEU A 217 18.03 14.54 -14.96
N CYS A 218 16.87 13.90 -14.79
CA CYS A 218 16.53 12.70 -15.51
C CYS A 218 16.15 13.03 -16.97
N GLY A 219 16.47 12.11 -17.89
CA GLY A 219 16.07 12.23 -19.30
C GLY A 219 14.59 11.97 -19.53
N ASP A 220 13.91 11.32 -18.60
CA ASP A 220 12.48 10.99 -18.64
C ASP A 220 11.79 11.38 -17.31
N GLU A 221 10.47 11.17 -17.21
CA GLU A 221 9.69 11.46 -16.01
C GLU A 221 10.12 10.57 -14.83
N ILE A 222 10.20 11.18 -13.64
CA ILE A 222 10.43 10.47 -12.38
C ILE A 222 9.07 10.22 -11.73
N ASN A 223 8.76 8.95 -11.49
CA ASN A 223 7.51 8.52 -10.86
C ASN A 223 7.61 8.43 -9.35
N ASP A 224 8.72 7.91 -8.83
CA ASP A 224 8.93 7.78 -7.39
C ASP A 224 10.41 7.83 -7.00
N VAL A 225 10.68 8.14 -5.73
CA VAL A 225 12.03 8.12 -5.15
C VAL A 225 12.01 7.50 -3.76
N ILE A 226 13.04 6.70 -3.47
CA ILE A 226 13.30 6.19 -2.13
C ILE A 226 14.80 6.17 -1.88
N SER A 227 15.23 6.14 -0.62
CA SER A 227 16.63 5.85 -0.27
C SER A 227 16.71 4.60 0.58
N PHE A 228 17.79 3.84 0.38
CA PHE A 228 18.16 2.80 1.33
C PHE A 228 18.36 3.39 2.74
N PRO A 229 18.04 2.61 3.78
CA PRO A 229 18.20 3.03 5.17
C PRO A 229 19.66 3.32 5.47
N TYR A 230 19.91 4.53 5.97
CA TYR A 230 21.25 4.99 6.31
C TYR A 230 21.84 4.14 7.45
N GLU A 231 21.00 3.66 8.37
CA GLU A 231 21.38 2.88 9.54
C GLU A 231 22.08 1.56 9.18
N LYS A 232 21.65 0.90 8.09
CA LYS A 232 22.22 -0.38 7.65
C LYS A 232 23.32 -0.20 6.61
N THR A 233 23.13 0.74 5.68
CA THR A 233 24.04 0.90 4.54
C THR A 233 25.21 1.86 4.83
N ASN A 234 25.10 2.72 5.85
CA ASN A 234 26.05 3.80 6.16
C ASN A 234 26.29 4.80 5.01
N ARG A 235 25.40 4.83 4.02
CA ARG A 235 25.43 5.75 2.89
C ARG A 235 24.01 6.07 2.44
N LEU A 236 23.75 7.31 2.05
CA LEU A 236 22.49 7.65 1.41
C LEU A 236 22.56 7.23 -0.06
N VAL A 237 21.75 6.26 -0.45
CA VAL A 237 21.70 5.73 -1.82
C VAL A 237 20.26 5.85 -2.32
N PRO A 238 19.97 6.94 -3.05
CA PRO A 238 18.67 7.13 -3.68
C PRO A 238 18.47 6.16 -4.84
N VAL A 239 17.24 5.68 -5.00
CA VAL A 239 16.77 4.94 -6.16
C VAL A 239 15.61 5.71 -6.76
N LEU A 240 15.70 6.00 -8.06
CA LEU A 240 14.65 6.66 -8.83
C LEU A 240 13.91 5.64 -9.68
N ALA A 241 12.58 5.72 -9.64
CA ALA A 241 11.70 5.04 -10.59
C ALA A 241 11.41 5.99 -11.76
N CYS A 242 11.84 5.63 -12.96
CA CYS A 242 11.73 6.47 -14.15
C CYS A 242 10.78 5.86 -15.18
N GLU A 243 10.00 6.70 -15.87
CA GLU A 243 8.96 6.30 -16.81
C GLU A 243 9.48 5.51 -18.04
N ASP A 244 10.78 5.63 -18.34
CA ASP A 244 11.49 4.90 -19.41
C ASP A 244 11.75 3.42 -19.08
N SER A 245 10.94 2.81 -18.22
CA SER A 245 11.10 1.44 -17.72
C SER A 245 12.46 1.18 -17.08
N SER A 246 13.00 2.17 -16.35
CA SER A 246 14.28 2.04 -15.67
C SER A 246 14.24 2.40 -14.18
N LEU A 247 15.04 1.69 -13.40
CA LEU A 247 15.39 2.05 -12.02
C LEU A 247 16.82 2.60 -12.01
N ARG A 248 16.99 3.83 -11.53
CA ARG A 248 18.29 4.51 -11.50
C ARG A 248 18.78 4.64 -10.07
N VAL A 249 19.87 3.96 -9.76
CA VAL A 249 20.54 4.03 -8.46
C VAL A 249 21.55 5.18 -8.50
N LEU A 250 21.42 6.13 -7.59
CA LEU A 250 22.28 7.30 -7.50
C LEU A 250 23.32 7.17 -6.38
N ASP A 251 24.49 7.76 -6.61
CA ASP A 251 25.40 8.20 -5.56
C ASP A 251 25.61 9.71 -5.75
N ARG A 252 25.07 10.49 -4.80
CA ARG A 252 25.02 11.96 -4.88
C ARG A 252 24.28 12.42 -6.16
N SER A 253 25.01 13.02 -7.10
CA SER A 253 24.49 13.53 -8.38
C SER A 253 24.76 12.61 -9.57
N LYS A 254 25.35 11.42 -9.36
CA LYS A 254 25.75 10.51 -10.43
C LYS A 254 24.93 9.23 -10.39
N VAL A 255 24.52 8.77 -11.57
CA VAL A 255 23.94 7.44 -11.74
C VAL A 255 25.03 6.40 -11.62
N MET A 256 24.89 5.50 -10.65
CA MET A 256 25.79 4.37 -10.43
C MET A 256 25.35 3.17 -11.26
N HIS A 257 24.05 2.89 -11.26
CA HIS A 257 23.45 1.79 -12.01
C HIS A 257 22.13 2.24 -12.63
N THR A 258 21.89 1.80 -13.85
CA THR A 258 20.59 1.85 -14.50
C THR A 258 20.15 0.41 -14.70
N VAL A 259 19.00 0.05 -14.16
CA VAL A 259 18.43 -1.29 -14.29
C VAL A 259 17.20 -1.16 -15.18
N GLU A 260 17.22 -1.85 -16.29
CA GLU A 260 16.06 -1.95 -17.19
C GLU A 260 15.10 -3.00 -16.63
N ILE A 261 13.81 -2.67 -16.65
CA ILE A 261 12.71 -3.56 -16.27
C ILE A 261 11.67 -3.60 -17.39
N ASP A 262 10.76 -4.56 -17.34
CA ASP A 262 9.82 -4.82 -18.45
C ASP A 262 8.75 -3.74 -18.63
N SER A 263 8.55 -2.86 -17.64
CA SER A 263 7.47 -1.87 -17.62
C SER A 263 7.81 -0.67 -16.74
N SER A 264 7.16 0.48 -16.96
CA SER A 264 7.38 1.69 -16.17
C SER A 264 7.12 1.44 -14.67
N PRO A 265 8.09 1.68 -13.78
CA PRO A 265 7.92 1.62 -12.34
C PRO A 265 7.14 2.84 -11.85
N THR A 266 6.08 2.59 -11.07
CA THR A 266 5.16 3.62 -10.57
C THR A 266 5.33 3.93 -9.08
N VAL A 267 5.83 2.98 -8.30
CA VAL A 267 6.02 3.11 -6.85
C VAL A 267 7.21 2.29 -6.37
N LEU A 268 7.94 2.85 -5.40
CA LEU A 268 9.03 2.19 -4.69
C LEU A 268 8.70 2.04 -3.21
N HIS A 269 9.16 0.96 -2.59
CA HIS A 269 9.05 0.73 -1.15
C HIS A 269 10.27 -0.02 -0.63
N LEU A 270 10.67 0.18 0.64
CA LEU A 270 11.77 -0.60 1.20
C LEU A 270 11.29 -2.03 1.47
N TYR A 271 12.08 -3.02 1.05
CA TYR A 271 11.77 -4.41 1.36
C TYR A 271 11.74 -4.61 2.88
N ARG A 272 10.70 -5.27 3.42
CA ARG A 272 10.45 -5.42 4.87
C ARG A 272 10.44 -4.10 5.67
N ASN A 273 10.14 -2.98 5.02
CA ASN A 273 10.18 -1.60 5.56
C ASN A 273 11.57 -1.09 5.99
N ASP A 274 12.62 -1.90 5.85
CA ASP A 274 13.96 -1.61 6.38
C ASP A 274 15.09 -2.06 5.45
N GLY A 275 14.75 -2.30 4.18
CA GLY A 275 15.67 -2.69 3.12
C GLY A 275 16.16 -4.14 3.20
N GLY A 276 15.50 -5.01 3.98
CA GLY A 276 15.94 -6.38 4.22
C GLY A 276 17.17 -6.46 5.12
N ASP A 277 17.74 -7.65 5.28
CA ASP A 277 18.80 -7.92 6.28
C ASP A 277 20.03 -7.01 6.10
N THR A 278 20.41 -6.76 4.85
CA THR A 278 21.54 -5.93 4.43
C THR A 278 21.19 -4.46 4.22
N GLY A 279 19.90 -4.11 4.20
CA GLY A 279 19.43 -2.75 3.95
C GLY A 279 19.56 -2.27 2.50
N ASP A 280 19.85 -3.15 1.54
CA ASP A 280 20.11 -2.83 0.14
C ASP A 280 19.04 -3.36 -0.83
N GLN A 281 17.85 -3.67 -0.31
CA GLN A 281 16.75 -4.22 -1.09
C GLN A 281 15.56 -3.25 -1.19
N VAL A 282 15.03 -3.07 -2.40
CA VAL A 282 13.90 -2.20 -2.70
C VAL A 282 12.85 -2.97 -3.50
N LEU A 283 11.60 -2.81 -3.12
CA LEU A 283 10.42 -3.25 -3.85
C LEU A 283 10.07 -2.20 -4.91
N PHE A 284 9.75 -2.63 -6.11
CA PHE A 284 9.19 -1.78 -7.16
C PHE A 284 7.88 -2.36 -7.67
N GLY A 285 6.89 -1.50 -7.87
CA GLY A 285 5.65 -1.82 -8.54
C GLY A 285 5.58 -1.13 -9.90
N THR A 286 4.98 -1.78 -10.89
CA THR A 286 4.90 -1.26 -12.27
C THR A 286 3.49 -0.88 -12.71
N VAL A 287 3.43 -0.12 -13.80
CA VAL A 287 2.17 0.33 -14.42
C VAL A 287 1.35 -0.83 -15.00
N ASP A 288 2.00 -1.91 -15.44
CA ASP A 288 1.35 -3.14 -15.90
C ASP A 288 1.04 -4.12 -14.75
N GLY A 289 1.27 -3.71 -13.50
CA GLY A 289 0.81 -4.43 -12.31
C GLY A 289 1.74 -5.53 -11.81
N ARG A 290 3.02 -5.54 -12.21
CA ARG A 290 4.03 -6.45 -11.65
C ARG A 290 4.66 -5.83 -10.41
N VAL A 291 5.20 -6.68 -9.54
CA VAL A 291 5.98 -6.26 -8.38
C VAL A 291 7.25 -7.09 -8.30
N GLY A 292 8.40 -6.46 -8.06
CA GLY A 292 9.65 -7.18 -7.90
C GLY A 292 10.53 -6.60 -6.81
N VAL A 293 11.56 -7.37 -6.44
CA VAL A 293 12.62 -6.93 -5.53
C VAL A 293 13.93 -6.76 -6.27
N LEU A 294 14.50 -5.57 -6.11
CA LEU A 294 15.83 -5.23 -6.58
C LEU A 294 16.79 -5.18 -5.39
N GLN A 295 17.89 -5.91 -5.46
CA GLN A 295 18.99 -5.85 -4.50
C GLN A 295 20.20 -5.14 -5.11
N VAL A 296 20.65 -4.06 -4.47
CA VAL A 296 21.77 -3.23 -4.92
C VAL A 296 23.00 -3.52 -4.06
N GLY A 297 23.71 -4.58 -4.45
CA GLY A 297 24.94 -4.99 -3.77
C GLY A 297 26.14 -4.08 -4.07
N ARG A 298 27.31 -4.47 -3.54
CA ARG A 298 28.59 -3.80 -3.85
C ARG A 298 29.15 -4.19 -5.22
N THR A 299 28.85 -5.41 -5.68
CA THR A 299 29.39 -6.02 -6.89
C THR A 299 28.50 -5.82 -8.11
N GLY A 300 27.26 -5.41 -7.92
CA GLY A 300 26.28 -5.26 -8.98
C GLY A 300 24.88 -5.13 -8.42
N VAL A 301 23.91 -5.15 -9.33
CA VAL A 301 22.48 -5.11 -9.01
C VAL A 301 21.86 -6.42 -9.44
N HIS A 302 21.03 -7.00 -8.58
CA HIS A 302 20.42 -8.31 -8.76
C HIS A 302 18.89 -8.20 -8.60
N ASN A 303 18.15 -8.74 -9.57
CA ASN A 303 16.70 -8.93 -9.43
C ASN A 303 16.49 -10.22 -8.63
N ARG A 304 15.88 -10.15 -7.44
CA ARG A 304 15.67 -11.34 -6.61
C ARG A 304 14.46 -12.14 -7.07
N TRP A 305 13.32 -11.48 -7.23
CA TRP A 305 12.10 -12.13 -7.71
C TRP A 305 11.15 -11.11 -8.33
N LEU A 306 10.18 -11.61 -9.09
CA LEU A 306 9.16 -10.83 -9.78
C LEU A 306 7.81 -11.56 -9.72
N VAL A 307 6.84 -10.94 -9.06
CA VAL A 307 5.43 -11.36 -9.10
C VAL A 307 4.82 -10.87 -10.40
N ASN A 308 4.47 -11.81 -11.26
CA ASN A 308 3.79 -11.53 -12.53
C ASN A 308 2.30 -11.21 -12.33
N ASN A 309 1.77 -10.34 -13.18
CA ASN A 309 0.36 -9.95 -13.16
C ASN A 309 -0.49 -10.91 -14.01
N GLU A 310 -0.59 -12.16 -13.57
CA GLU A 310 -1.35 -13.21 -14.28
C GLU A 310 -2.84 -12.87 -14.42
N LEU A 311 -3.38 -12.10 -13.46
CA LEU A 311 -4.78 -11.69 -13.44
C LEU A 311 -5.06 -10.40 -14.21
N HIS A 312 -4.04 -9.83 -14.87
CA HIS A 312 -4.15 -8.60 -15.66
C HIS A 312 -4.82 -7.45 -14.91
N ARG A 313 -4.51 -7.32 -13.62
CA ARG A 313 -5.01 -6.26 -12.74
C ARG A 313 -4.38 -4.92 -13.06
N GLY A 314 -4.94 -3.84 -12.51
CA GLY A 314 -4.41 -2.50 -12.68
C GLY A 314 -2.97 -2.33 -12.17
N GLY A 315 -2.33 -1.25 -12.62
CA GLY A 315 -0.99 -0.85 -12.17
C GLY A 315 -0.91 -0.65 -10.65
N ILE A 316 0.29 -0.85 -10.11
CA ILE A 316 0.54 -0.71 -8.67
C ILE A 316 0.61 0.77 -8.30
N LEU A 317 -0.13 1.21 -7.28
CA LEU A 317 -0.11 2.60 -6.82
C LEU A 317 0.53 2.76 -5.43
N CYS A 318 0.41 1.74 -4.58
CA CYS A 318 0.95 1.76 -3.23
C CYS A 318 1.28 0.34 -2.76
N MET A 319 2.29 0.25 -1.90
CA MET A 319 2.75 -0.99 -1.29
C MET A 319 3.08 -0.73 0.18
N ASP A 320 3.00 -1.78 0.99
CA ASP A 320 3.51 -1.78 2.36
C ASP A 320 3.94 -3.19 2.76
N CYS A 321 4.76 -3.33 3.80
CA CYS A 321 5.10 -4.62 4.38
C CYS A 321 4.55 -4.71 5.80
N TYR A 322 3.78 -5.75 6.11
CA TYR A 322 3.23 -5.95 7.45
C TYR A 322 2.89 -7.43 7.66
N ASP A 323 3.23 -7.98 8.82
CA ASP A 323 2.85 -9.32 9.24
C ASP A 323 1.36 -9.37 9.59
N ILE A 324 0.50 -9.61 8.59
CA ILE A 324 -0.96 -9.70 8.78
C ILE A 324 -1.40 -11.16 8.98
N THR A 325 -0.59 -12.12 8.54
CA THR A 325 -0.79 -13.56 8.83
C THR A 325 -0.48 -13.91 10.29
N GLY A 326 0.37 -13.13 10.96
CA GLY A 326 0.81 -13.36 12.32
C GLY A 326 1.82 -14.50 12.44
N ASP A 327 2.52 -14.82 11.36
CA ASP A 327 3.53 -15.90 11.31
C ASP A 327 4.94 -15.43 11.69
N GLY A 328 5.11 -14.13 11.95
CA GLY A 328 6.39 -13.51 12.31
C GLY A 328 7.19 -13.02 11.10
N MET A 329 6.72 -13.27 9.88
CA MET A 329 7.31 -12.77 8.64
C MET A 329 6.44 -11.66 8.05
N MET A 330 7.08 -10.68 7.41
CA MET A 330 6.35 -9.56 6.82
C MET A 330 5.66 -10.00 5.52
N ASP A 331 4.35 -9.82 5.44
CA ASP A 331 3.62 -9.95 4.19
C ASP A 331 3.73 -8.69 3.34
N LEU A 332 3.68 -8.84 2.02
CA LEU A 332 3.58 -7.75 1.07
C LEU A 332 2.12 -7.39 0.82
N LEU A 333 1.78 -6.14 1.13
CA LEU A 333 0.48 -5.55 0.89
C LEU A 333 0.53 -4.70 -0.39
N ILE A 334 -0.40 -4.93 -1.31
CA ILE A 334 -0.45 -4.24 -2.61
C ILE A 334 -1.79 -3.55 -2.78
N GLY A 335 -1.77 -2.25 -3.12
CA GLY A 335 -2.93 -1.49 -3.58
C GLY A 335 -2.80 -1.08 -5.04
N ARG A 336 -3.81 -1.42 -5.84
CA ARG A 336 -3.81 -1.22 -7.31
C ARG A 336 -4.76 -0.12 -7.76
N GLN A 337 -4.53 0.33 -9.00
CA GLN A 337 -5.34 1.36 -9.65
C GLN A 337 -6.77 0.91 -9.97
N ASP A 338 -7.01 -0.36 -10.23
CA ASP A 338 -8.34 -0.91 -10.45
C ASP A 338 -9.13 -1.14 -9.15
N GLY A 339 -8.51 -0.80 -8.01
CA GLY A 339 -9.09 -0.96 -6.68
C GLY A 339 -8.87 -2.32 -6.04
N SER A 340 -8.12 -3.20 -6.71
CA SER A 340 -7.68 -4.46 -6.14
C SER A 340 -6.68 -4.25 -5.00
N ILE A 341 -6.87 -5.00 -3.92
CA ILE A 341 -5.95 -5.16 -2.80
C ILE A 341 -5.53 -6.62 -2.72
N GLU A 342 -4.24 -6.87 -2.55
CA GLU A 342 -3.67 -8.22 -2.48
C GLU A 342 -2.68 -8.33 -1.33
N VAL A 343 -2.63 -9.51 -0.74
CA VAL A 343 -1.63 -9.89 0.27
C VAL A 343 -0.85 -11.08 -0.25
N TYR A 344 0.47 -10.94 -0.25
CA TYR A 344 1.41 -11.99 -0.61
C TYR A 344 2.30 -12.28 0.59
N SER A 345 2.38 -13.53 1.01
CA SER A 345 3.46 -13.97 1.89
C SER A 345 4.66 -14.33 1.01
N ILE A 346 5.84 -13.94 1.47
CA ILE A 346 7.10 -14.19 0.78
C ILE A 346 7.88 -15.15 1.66
N GLU A 347 7.96 -16.41 1.23
CA GLU A 347 8.70 -17.45 1.92
C GLU A 347 10.21 -17.19 1.72
N ASP A 348 10.97 -17.23 2.81
CA ASP A 348 12.43 -17.05 2.82
C ASP A 348 13.08 -18.43 2.88
N ASP A 349 12.81 -19.24 1.86
CA ASP A 349 13.31 -20.60 1.75
C ASP A 349 14.79 -20.51 1.38
N GLY A 350 15.66 -20.54 2.38
CA GLY A 350 17.09 -20.30 2.22
C GLY A 350 17.78 -21.05 1.07
N GLU A 351 18.92 -20.50 0.65
CA GLU A 351 19.84 -20.96 -0.41
C GLU A 351 19.32 -21.00 -1.85
N ASP A 352 18.01 -21.13 -2.08
CA ASP A 352 17.42 -20.97 -3.41
C ASP A 352 17.06 -19.48 -3.64
N GLU A 353 17.68 -18.85 -4.63
CA GLU A 353 17.66 -17.38 -4.84
C GLU A 353 16.27 -16.79 -5.21
N ASP A 354 15.24 -17.62 -5.34
CA ASP A 354 13.89 -17.23 -5.75
C ASP A 354 12.90 -17.45 -4.59
N GLY A 355 12.75 -16.44 -3.71
CA GLY A 355 11.73 -16.48 -2.65
C GLY A 355 10.33 -16.69 -3.24
N LYS A 356 9.66 -17.77 -2.85
CA LYS A 356 8.37 -18.15 -3.42
C LYS A 356 7.27 -17.24 -2.89
N GLU A 357 6.66 -16.44 -3.77
CA GLU A 357 5.50 -15.65 -3.43
C GLU A 357 4.24 -16.53 -3.40
N THR A 358 3.47 -16.43 -2.33
CA THR A 358 2.16 -17.07 -2.24
C THR A 358 1.10 -16.04 -1.91
N ARG A 359 0.15 -15.84 -2.83
CA ARG A 359 -0.99 -14.98 -2.57
C ARG A 359 -1.89 -15.58 -1.49
N LYS A 360 -2.07 -14.86 -0.38
CA LYS A 360 -2.94 -15.28 0.74
C LYS A 360 -4.32 -14.67 0.69
N PHE A 361 -4.46 -13.46 0.14
CA PHE A 361 -5.72 -12.73 0.13
C PHE A 361 -5.92 -11.85 -1.12
N GLY A 362 -7.19 -11.56 -1.41
CA GLY A 362 -7.61 -10.67 -2.47
C GLY A 362 -8.92 -9.97 -2.14
N PHE A 363 -8.94 -8.65 -2.31
CA PHE A 363 -10.13 -7.83 -2.21
C PHE A 363 -10.18 -6.84 -3.38
N THR A 364 -11.35 -6.32 -3.71
CA THR A 364 -11.49 -5.26 -4.72
C THR A 364 -12.48 -4.23 -4.20
N CYS A 365 -12.03 -2.98 -4.07
CA CYS A 365 -12.90 -1.82 -3.99
C CYS A 365 -13.11 -1.26 -5.40
N ASN A 366 -14.29 -0.73 -5.73
CA ASN A 366 -14.59 -0.27 -7.10
C ASN A 366 -13.94 1.10 -7.43
N GLU A 367 -12.73 1.32 -6.95
CA GLU A 367 -12.02 2.60 -7.04
C GLU A 367 -10.52 2.42 -6.78
N SER A 368 -9.66 3.20 -7.45
CA SER A 368 -8.20 3.21 -7.21
C SER A 368 -7.82 3.35 -5.72
N VAL A 369 -6.99 2.41 -5.25
CA VAL A 369 -6.36 2.47 -3.93
C VAL A 369 -5.14 3.39 -4.01
N THR A 370 -5.18 4.51 -3.31
CA THR A 370 -4.11 5.52 -3.34
C THR A 370 -3.06 5.27 -2.27
N SER A 371 -3.43 4.72 -1.12
CA SER A 371 -2.46 4.31 -0.08
C SER A 371 -2.95 3.07 0.66
N ILE A 372 -2.01 2.25 1.12
CA ILE A 372 -2.25 1.04 1.90
C ILE A 372 -1.21 0.98 3.03
N GLN A 373 -1.61 0.58 4.24
CA GLN A 373 -0.69 0.24 5.33
C GLN A 373 -1.26 -0.84 6.24
N GLY A 374 -0.38 -1.70 6.77
CA GLY A 374 -0.73 -2.64 7.83
C GLY A 374 -0.51 -2.06 9.23
N GLY A 375 -1.37 -2.42 10.17
CA GLY A 375 -1.26 -1.95 11.55
C GLY A 375 -2.49 -2.24 12.39
N ILE A 376 -2.61 -1.50 13.49
CA ILE A 376 -3.74 -1.61 14.43
C ILE A 376 -4.39 -0.23 14.55
N PHE A 377 -5.58 0.00 13.98
CA PHE A 377 -6.26 1.30 14.08
C PHE A 377 -7.68 1.20 14.70
N GLY A 378 -8.48 0.22 14.31
CA GLY A 378 -9.87 0.05 14.74
C GLY A 378 -10.00 -0.57 16.12
N SER A 379 -9.69 -1.87 16.21
CA SER A 379 -9.79 -2.65 17.45
C SER A 379 -8.40 -2.93 18.00
N SER A 380 -8.18 -2.61 19.29
CA SER A 380 -6.89 -2.80 19.95
C SER A 380 -6.50 -4.27 19.97
N GLY A 381 -5.29 -4.56 19.49
CA GLY A 381 -4.75 -5.92 19.40
C GLY A 381 -5.29 -6.74 18.22
N CYS A 382 -6.04 -6.14 17.30
CA CYS A 382 -6.43 -6.77 16.05
C CYS A 382 -5.70 -6.09 14.89
N ASP A 383 -4.90 -6.87 14.18
CA ASP A 383 -4.23 -6.42 12.98
C ASP A 383 -5.24 -6.19 11.85
N GLU A 384 -4.97 -5.17 11.05
CA GLU A 384 -5.77 -4.81 9.90
C GLU A 384 -4.93 -4.13 8.82
N ILE A 385 -5.47 -4.17 7.61
CA ILE A 385 -4.95 -3.41 6.48
C ILE A 385 -5.81 -2.16 6.33
N LEU A 386 -5.22 -0.99 6.54
CA LEU A 386 -5.87 0.28 6.31
C LEU A 386 -5.61 0.74 4.87
N ALA A 387 -6.66 1.12 4.16
CA ALA A 387 -6.58 1.60 2.79
C ALA A 387 -7.32 2.93 2.61
N THR A 388 -6.81 3.76 1.71
CA THR A 388 -7.49 4.97 1.21
C THR A 388 -7.70 4.88 -0.29
N THR A 389 -8.85 5.37 -0.75
CA THR A 389 -9.18 5.45 -2.17
C THR A 389 -9.06 6.87 -2.71
N TYR A 390 -9.04 7.00 -4.04
CA TYR A 390 -8.97 8.28 -4.74
C TYR A 390 -10.03 9.30 -4.28
N THR A 391 -11.29 8.89 -4.10
CA THR A 391 -12.37 9.76 -3.63
C THR A 391 -12.30 10.06 -2.13
N GLY A 392 -11.38 9.43 -1.41
CA GLY A 392 -11.13 9.66 0.00
C GLY A 392 -11.82 8.68 0.94
N PHE A 393 -12.37 7.55 0.47
CA PHE A 393 -12.85 6.54 1.40
C PHE A 393 -11.67 5.92 2.14
N MET A 394 -11.74 5.94 3.47
CA MET A 394 -10.79 5.25 4.34
C MET A 394 -11.48 4.08 5.02
N PHE A 395 -10.96 2.88 4.79
CA PHE A 395 -11.52 1.63 5.31
C PHE A 395 -10.42 0.67 5.75
N GLY A 396 -10.75 -0.18 6.72
CA GLY A 396 -9.92 -1.28 7.19
C GLY A 396 -10.37 -2.61 6.61
N LEU A 397 -9.44 -3.53 6.44
CA LEU A 397 -9.68 -4.95 6.23
C LEU A 397 -9.12 -5.69 7.44
N THR A 398 -10.00 -6.18 8.32
CA THR A 398 -9.62 -6.75 9.61
C THR A 398 -10.03 -8.23 9.72
N SER A 399 -9.22 -9.02 10.42
CA SER A 399 -9.51 -10.40 10.78
C SER A 399 -10.60 -10.52 11.85
N HIS A 400 -10.88 -9.42 12.57
CA HIS A 400 -11.94 -9.41 13.56
C HIS A 400 -13.31 -9.42 12.88
N LYS A 401 -13.99 -10.57 12.91
CA LYS A 401 -15.40 -10.67 12.49
C LYS A 401 -16.23 -9.79 13.41
N THR A 402 -16.86 -8.75 12.87
CA THR A 402 -17.86 -7.94 13.59
C THR A 402 -18.98 -8.89 14.02
N THR A 403 -18.91 -9.40 15.25
CA THR A 403 -19.95 -10.26 15.79
C THR A 403 -21.21 -9.41 15.89
N GLU A 404 -22.27 -9.83 15.20
CA GLU A 404 -23.61 -9.27 15.23
C GLU A 404 -24.23 -9.45 16.63
N THR A 405 -23.66 -8.78 17.61
CA THR A 405 -24.28 -8.64 18.93
C THR A 405 -25.38 -7.60 18.85
N LYS A 406 -26.43 -7.76 19.67
CA LYS A 406 -27.55 -6.78 19.72
C LYS A 406 -27.08 -5.34 19.88
N ALA A 407 -26.01 -5.12 20.66
CA ALA A 407 -25.37 -3.81 20.82
C ALA A 407 -24.80 -3.23 19.51
N SER A 408 -24.26 -4.07 18.62
CA SER A 408 -23.79 -3.65 17.28
C SER A 408 -24.95 -3.25 16.38
N ILE A 409 -26.08 -3.96 16.47
CA ILE A 409 -27.30 -3.65 15.70
C ILE A 409 -27.92 -2.33 16.18
N ASP A 410 -28.01 -2.12 17.48
CA ASP A 410 -28.50 -0.87 18.06
C ASP A 410 -27.59 0.31 17.66
N PHE A 411 -26.27 0.14 17.71
CA PHE A 411 -25.32 1.15 17.24
C PHE A 411 -25.46 1.47 15.73
N ILE A 412 -25.70 0.46 14.90
CA ILE A 412 -26.00 0.66 13.47
C ILE A 412 -27.32 1.43 13.29
N SER A 413 -28.34 1.11 14.08
CA SER A 413 -29.63 1.80 14.05
C SER A 413 -29.49 3.28 14.42
N ASP A 414 -28.78 3.59 15.50
CA ASP A 414 -28.52 4.97 15.94
C ASP A 414 -27.72 5.74 14.88
N LYS A 415 -26.72 5.09 14.26
CA LYS A 415 -25.94 5.69 13.17
C LYS A 415 -26.82 6.00 11.96
N ILE A 416 -27.76 5.11 11.61
CA ILE A 416 -28.71 5.33 10.52
C ILE A 416 -29.63 6.52 10.83
N GLU A 417 -30.11 6.65 12.07
CA GLU A 417 -30.98 7.76 12.47
C GLU A 417 -30.23 9.12 12.46
N ASN A 418 -29.00 9.14 12.96
CA ASN A 418 -28.13 10.32 12.87
C ASN A 418 -27.87 10.73 11.42
N LEU A 419 -27.56 9.77 10.55
CA LEU A 419 -27.36 10.03 9.12
C LEU A 419 -28.63 10.55 8.43
N ARG A 420 -29.82 10.07 8.82
CA ARG A 420 -31.09 10.59 8.29
C ARG A 420 -31.29 12.05 8.68
N THR A 421 -31.02 12.39 9.93
CA THR A 421 -31.13 13.78 10.42
C THR A 421 -30.14 14.69 9.70
N GLU A 422 -28.89 14.25 9.53
CA GLU A 422 -27.87 15.01 8.80
C GLU A 422 -28.26 15.21 7.32
N ILE A 423 -28.81 14.19 6.67
CA ILE A 423 -29.33 14.29 5.30
C ILE A 423 -30.44 15.35 5.23
N GLU A 424 -31.42 15.31 6.12
CA GLU A 424 -32.52 16.28 6.12
C GLU A 424 -32.02 17.72 6.32
N GLU A 425 -31.07 17.94 7.24
CA GLU A 425 -30.48 19.27 7.45
C GLU A 425 -29.69 19.77 6.23
N ILE A 426 -28.89 18.89 5.61
CA ILE A 426 -28.11 19.24 4.42
C ILE A 426 -29.05 19.51 3.24
N GLU A 427 -30.09 18.70 3.05
CA GLU A 427 -31.09 18.90 2.00
C GLU A 427 -31.78 20.26 2.14
N GLN A 428 -32.20 20.64 3.36
CA GLN A 428 -32.80 21.95 3.62
C GLN A 428 -31.83 23.10 3.32
N LYS A 429 -30.56 22.99 3.75
CA LYS A 429 -29.52 24.01 3.45
C LYS A 429 -29.27 24.13 1.95
N VAL A 430 -29.21 23.02 1.23
CA VAL A 430 -29.00 23.00 -0.22
C VAL A 430 -30.18 23.62 -0.96
N ILE A 431 -31.42 23.34 -0.55
CA ILE A 431 -32.62 23.95 -1.15
C ILE A 431 -32.59 25.47 -0.95
N LYS A 432 -32.32 25.94 0.27
CA LYS A 432 -32.23 27.35 0.59
C LYS A 432 -31.16 28.08 -0.23
N GLU A 433 -29.96 27.52 -0.35
CA GLU A 433 -28.89 28.12 -1.15
C GLU A 433 -29.16 28.04 -2.66
N ARG A 434 -29.92 27.03 -3.14
CA ARG A 434 -30.37 26.98 -4.54
C ARG A 434 -31.37 28.07 -4.87
N GLU A 435 -32.36 28.30 -4.00
CA GLU A 435 -33.32 29.40 -4.13
C GLU A 435 -32.58 30.73 -4.16
N ARG A 436 -31.67 30.96 -3.20
CA ARG A 436 -30.83 32.15 -3.14
C ARG A 436 -29.99 32.34 -4.42
N TYR A 437 -29.41 31.27 -4.96
CA TYR A 437 -28.64 31.32 -6.20
C TYR A 437 -29.52 31.63 -7.42
N GLN A 438 -30.72 31.07 -7.47
CA GLN A 438 -31.68 31.32 -8.53
C GLN A 438 -32.16 32.78 -8.52
N ASP A 439 -32.49 33.33 -7.35
CA ASP A 439 -32.87 34.72 -7.17
C ASP A 439 -31.74 35.67 -7.62
N ALA A 440 -30.51 35.41 -7.16
CA ALA A 440 -29.33 36.18 -7.54
C ALA A 440 -29.01 36.14 -9.05
N THR A 441 -29.45 35.10 -9.76
CA THR A 441 -29.28 34.96 -11.22
C THR A 441 -30.41 35.63 -12.01
N GLN A 442 -31.58 35.84 -11.39
CA GLN A 442 -32.73 36.52 -12.01
C GLN A 442 -32.66 38.04 -11.88
N ASP A 443 -32.06 38.53 -10.80
CA ASP A 443 -31.73 39.94 -10.67
C ASP A 443 -30.78 40.34 -11.81
N LYS A 444 -31.17 41.34 -12.62
CA LYS A 444 -30.36 41.93 -13.71
C LYS A 444 -29.05 42.59 -13.25
N SER A 445 -28.57 42.23 -12.07
CA SER A 445 -27.24 42.53 -11.59
C SER A 445 -26.21 41.74 -12.41
N ASP A 446 -25.02 42.31 -12.57
CA ASP A 446 -23.90 41.77 -13.34
C ASP A 446 -23.22 40.59 -12.59
N GLY A 447 -24.03 39.71 -11.99
CA GLY A 447 -23.60 38.58 -11.19
C GLY A 447 -23.01 37.48 -12.08
N LEU A 448 -21.72 37.17 -11.89
CA LEU A 448 -21.05 36.10 -12.63
C LEU A 448 -21.37 34.74 -12.01
N SER A 449 -21.93 33.83 -12.80
CA SER A 449 -22.09 32.42 -12.40
C SER A 449 -20.73 31.72 -12.43
N ALA A 450 -20.32 31.15 -11.29
CA ALA A 450 -19.11 30.35 -11.19
C ALA A 450 -19.41 28.88 -11.52
N ILE A 451 -18.59 28.28 -12.40
CA ILE A 451 -18.66 26.85 -12.72
C ILE A 451 -17.89 26.09 -11.63
N PRO A 452 -18.48 25.03 -11.02
CA PRO A 452 -17.78 24.23 -10.03
C PRO A 452 -16.60 23.49 -10.68
N TYR A 453 -15.43 23.58 -10.06
CA TYR A 453 -14.27 22.80 -10.45
C TYR A 453 -14.45 21.35 -9.98
N ILE A 454 -14.25 20.39 -10.89
CA ILE A 454 -14.33 18.95 -10.59
C ILE A 454 -13.02 18.31 -11.06
N SER A 455 -12.27 17.72 -10.14
CA SER A 455 -11.07 16.95 -10.46
C SER A 455 -11.45 15.63 -11.12
N ILE A 456 -10.84 15.35 -12.27
CA ILE A 456 -11.02 14.11 -13.02
C ILE A 456 -9.65 13.42 -13.09
N ASN A 457 -9.57 12.18 -12.60
CA ASN A 457 -8.38 11.35 -12.78
C ASN A 457 -8.62 10.45 -13.99
N ASP A 458 -8.07 10.87 -15.12
CA ASP A 458 -8.15 10.17 -16.41
C ASP A 458 -6.82 9.46 -16.68
N LYS A 459 -6.87 8.18 -17.04
CA LYS A 459 -5.72 7.43 -17.58
C LYS A 459 -6.14 6.68 -18.84
N VAL A 460 -5.24 6.65 -19.82
CA VAL A 460 -5.43 5.91 -21.07
C VAL A 460 -4.25 4.98 -21.23
N ASP A 461 -4.49 3.69 -21.02
CA ASP A 461 -3.49 2.65 -21.21
C ASP A 461 -3.78 1.88 -22.52
N ILE A 462 -2.71 1.41 -23.16
CA ILE A 462 -2.79 0.56 -24.36
C ILE A 462 -2.57 -0.87 -23.91
N SER A 463 -3.60 -1.71 -24.04
CA SER A 463 -3.47 -3.16 -23.80
C SER A 463 -2.71 -3.79 -24.97
N LEU A 464 -1.48 -4.24 -24.72
CA LEU A 464 -0.63 -4.90 -25.74
C LEU A 464 -1.21 -6.25 -26.22
N GLN A 465 -2.00 -6.93 -25.38
CA GLN A 465 -2.62 -8.21 -25.75
C GLN A 465 -3.76 -8.05 -26.78
N ASN A 466 -4.48 -6.93 -26.75
CA ASN A 466 -5.66 -6.72 -27.61
C ASN A 466 -5.54 -5.53 -28.58
N LEU A 467 -4.45 -4.75 -28.53
CA LEU A 467 -4.30 -3.48 -29.27
C LEU A 467 -5.53 -2.57 -29.09
N GLN A 468 -6.07 -2.54 -27.88
CA GLN A 468 -7.25 -1.75 -27.51
C GLN A 468 -6.89 -0.68 -26.49
N PHE A 469 -7.43 0.52 -26.67
CA PHE A 469 -7.38 1.59 -25.68
C PHE A 469 -8.34 1.27 -24.53
N ALA A 470 -7.83 1.26 -23.29
CA ALA A 470 -8.63 1.09 -22.07
C ALA A 470 -8.67 2.41 -21.29
N PRO A 471 -9.62 3.32 -21.57
CA PRO A 471 -9.76 4.56 -20.80
C PRO A 471 -10.36 4.27 -19.42
N VAL A 472 -9.67 4.67 -18.37
CA VAL A 472 -10.17 4.62 -16.99
C VAL A 472 -10.38 6.05 -16.50
N LYS A 473 -11.59 6.34 -15.98
CA LYS A 473 -11.95 7.65 -15.44
C LYS A 473 -12.46 7.50 -14.01
N HIS A 474 -11.79 8.15 -13.06
CA HIS A 474 -12.28 8.29 -11.69
C HIS A 474 -12.78 9.71 -11.45
N LEU A 475 -14.02 9.79 -10.98
CA LEU A 475 -14.74 11.05 -10.71
C LEU A 475 -15.38 10.95 -9.33
N ARG A 476 -15.09 11.92 -8.46
CA ARG A 476 -15.94 12.14 -7.29
C ARG A 476 -17.16 12.94 -7.74
N THR A 477 -18.29 12.25 -7.83
CA THR A 477 -19.58 12.89 -8.01
C THR A 477 -20.28 12.95 -6.67
N THR A 478 -20.63 14.15 -6.21
CA THR A 478 -21.70 14.29 -5.21
C THR A 478 -22.97 13.83 -5.91
N ARG A 479 -23.63 12.75 -5.45
CA ARG A 479 -24.95 12.37 -5.97
C ARG A 479 -25.89 13.56 -5.76
N LEU A 480 -26.09 14.36 -6.79
CA LEU A 480 -27.21 15.30 -6.84
C LEU A 480 -28.45 14.44 -7.04
N SER A 481 -29.15 14.17 -5.94
CA SER A 481 -30.53 13.67 -5.98
C SER A 481 -31.38 14.73 -6.68
N THR A 482 -31.52 14.62 -8.01
CA THR A 482 -32.42 15.48 -8.76
C THR A 482 -33.80 14.85 -8.71
N LYS A 483 -34.61 15.24 -7.71
CA LYS A 483 -36.08 15.15 -7.83
C LYS A 483 -36.65 16.17 -8.84
N ASP A 484 -35.78 16.96 -9.48
CA ASP A 484 -36.18 18.03 -10.38
C ASP A 484 -35.86 17.70 -11.86
N PRO A 485 -36.87 17.49 -12.74
CA PRO A 485 -36.67 17.03 -14.12
C PRO A 485 -35.96 18.05 -15.05
N GLY A 486 -35.73 19.30 -14.61
CA GLY A 486 -35.03 20.33 -15.39
C GLY A 486 -33.50 20.23 -15.33
N SER A 487 -32.94 19.98 -14.15
CA SER A 487 -31.48 19.97 -13.91
C SER A 487 -30.77 18.75 -14.52
N GLY A 488 -31.46 17.61 -14.61
CA GLY A 488 -30.96 16.41 -15.27
C GLY A 488 -30.75 16.56 -16.79
N ARG A 489 -31.45 17.48 -17.46
CA ARG A 489 -31.23 17.76 -18.90
C ARG A 489 -29.92 18.48 -19.15
N MET A 490 -29.56 19.41 -18.27
CA MET A 490 -28.33 20.19 -18.41
C MET A 490 -27.09 19.31 -18.19
N LEU A 491 -27.13 18.42 -17.19
CA LEU A 491 -26.05 17.45 -16.94
C LEU A 491 -25.93 16.40 -18.05
N ARG A 492 -27.05 15.88 -18.58
CA ARG A 492 -27.02 14.96 -19.74
C ARG A 492 -26.51 15.65 -21.00
N SER A 493 -26.89 16.90 -21.22
CA SER A 493 -26.39 17.71 -22.34
C SER A 493 -24.89 17.97 -22.20
N PHE A 494 -24.42 18.31 -20.99
CA PHE A 494 -23.01 18.50 -20.67
C PHE A 494 -22.20 17.22 -20.89
N LEU A 495 -22.64 16.09 -20.35
CA LEU A 495 -21.99 14.79 -20.53
C LEU A 495 -21.99 14.33 -22.00
N SER A 496 -23.08 14.62 -22.74
CA SER A 496 -23.17 14.35 -24.18
C SER A 496 -22.19 15.20 -24.98
N ASN A 497 -22.11 16.49 -24.69
CA ASN A 497 -21.20 17.43 -25.35
C ASN A 497 -19.73 17.12 -25.03
N MET A 498 -19.43 16.70 -23.80
CA MET A 498 -18.09 16.28 -23.40
C MET A 498 -17.70 14.97 -24.12
N LYS A 499 -18.59 13.98 -24.17
CA LYS A 499 -18.39 12.76 -24.95
C LYS A 499 -18.20 13.04 -26.44
N LYS A 500 -18.91 14.02 -27.00
CA LYS A 500 -18.77 14.44 -28.40
C LYS A 500 -17.41 15.10 -28.64
N ARG A 501 -17.01 16.05 -27.80
CA ARG A 501 -15.75 16.79 -27.92
C ARG A 501 -14.52 15.87 -27.78
N GLU A 502 -14.59 14.87 -26.91
CA GLU A 502 -13.53 13.86 -26.77
C GLU A 502 -13.50 12.88 -27.96
N ARG A 503 -14.66 12.49 -28.50
CA ARG A 503 -14.74 11.68 -29.72
C ARG A 503 -14.16 12.43 -30.93
N ASP A 504 -14.42 13.73 -31.02
CA ASP A 504 -13.91 14.59 -32.09
C ASP A 504 -12.38 14.78 -31.96
N LYS A 505 -11.84 14.89 -30.73
CA LYS A 505 -10.38 14.90 -30.48
C LYS A 505 -9.72 13.57 -30.87
N MET A 506 -10.34 12.44 -30.51
CA MET A 506 -9.83 11.11 -30.89
C MET A 506 -9.82 10.91 -32.41
N LEU A 507 -10.88 11.35 -33.10
CA LEU A 507 -10.94 11.31 -34.56
C LEU A 507 -9.88 12.21 -35.21
N MET A 508 -9.64 13.40 -34.66
CA MET A 508 -8.59 14.30 -35.16
C MET A 508 -7.19 13.73 -34.95
N THR A 509 -6.94 13.07 -33.82
CA THR A 509 -5.64 12.45 -33.51
C THR A 509 -5.39 11.24 -34.42
N ALA A 510 -6.39 10.38 -34.60
CA ALA A 510 -6.33 9.25 -35.53
C ALA A 510 -6.18 9.71 -37.01
N TRP A 511 -6.80 10.82 -37.39
CA TRP A 511 -6.66 11.39 -38.73
C TRP A 511 -5.27 12.00 -38.96
N ALA A 512 -4.68 12.64 -37.94
CA ALA A 512 -3.32 13.16 -37.99
C ALA A 512 -2.28 12.01 -38.12
N GLU A 513 -2.45 10.93 -37.37
CA GLU A 513 -1.60 9.74 -37.46
C GLU A 513 -1.73 9.04 -38.82
N SER A 514 -2.95 8.87 -39.33
CA SER A 514 -3.19 8.29 -40.67
C SER A 514 -2.62 9.16 -41.80
N SER A 515 -2.70 10.49 -41.66
CA SER A 515 -2.12 11.43 -42.62
C SER A 515 -0.59 11.40 -42.61
N SER A 516 0.03 11.21 -41.43
CA SER A 516 1.49 11.05 -41.30
C SER A 516 1.99 9.74 -41.93
N MET A 517 1.24 8.64 -41.79
CA MET A 517 1.56 7.35 -42.43
C MET A 517 1.41 7.38 -43.97
N ASN A 518 0.48 8.18 -44.50
CA ASN A 518 0.31 8.31 -45.95
C ASN A 518 1.36 9.22 -46.60
N MET A 519 1.88 10.22 -45.88
CA MET A 519 3.01 11.02 -46.38
C MET A 519 4.33 10.23 -46.38
N ALA A 520 4.52 9.27 -45.47
CA ALA A 520 5.70 8.41 -45.45
C ALA A 520 5.74 7.38 -46.61
N LYS A 521 4.63 7.12 -47.30
CA LYS A 521 4.54 6.15 -48.40
C LYS A 521 4.70 6.76 -49.81
N THR A 522 4.83 8.08 -49.93
CA THR A 522 4.91 8.76 -51.25
C THR A 522 6.30 9.29 -51.62
N SER A 523 7.35 9.04 -50.83
CA SER A 523 8.74 9.34 -51.20
C SER A 523 9.50 8.07 -51.61
N VAL A 524 9.21 7.56 -52.81
CA VAL A 524 10.14 6.67 -53.55
C VAL A 524 10.69 7.49 -54.72
N PRO A 525 11.99 7.81 -54.77
CA PRO A 525 12.56 8.53 -55.91
C PRO A 525 12.67 7.60 -57.13
N LYS A 526 12.38 8.15 -58.31
CA LYS A 526 12.75 7.57 -59.60
C LYS A 526 14.24 7.66 -59.84
#